data_AF-A0A396H8U1-F1
#
_entry.id   AF-A0A396H8U1-F1
#
_cell.length_a   1.000
_cell.length_b   1.000
_cell.length_c   1.000
_cell.angle_alpha   90.00
_cell.angle_beta   90.00
_cell.angle_gamma   90.00
#
_symmetry.space_group_name_H-M   'P 1'
#
loop_
_entity.id
_entity.type
_entity.pdbx_description
1 polymer ?
#
loop_
_entity_poly.entity_id
_entity_poly.type
_entity_poly.pdbx_seq_one_letter_code
_entity_poly.pdbx_strand_id
1 'polypeptide(L)'
;MIAQNILATMSFSHMFTAFLFSLIVCLVISECHADVNANASHISKLVIDARTRRPIPDTFFGAFFEEINHAGAGGLWAELVDNRGGSNVSSNINPWIIIGDNSSSIIVSTDRSSCFECNKVALRSDVLCQGQSCPLGGVGISNPGFWGMNIEQGKKYKVVFYVRSLGPINLQVSFIGSDDGVKLASTNISAFGVNVTKWSRMETILEANGTNHNSSLQITTSNRGVVWLDQVSAMPLDTYKGHGFRSDLYQMAADLKPKTFRFPGGCYVEGDYLRNAFRWKDTVGPWEERPGHFNDIWNYWTDDGFGYFEGLQLSEDLGAFPVWVFNSGISHHDEVNTSDISPFVQEALDGIEFARGSSTSQWGSLRASMGHPEPFDLRFVAIGNEDCHKYNYLGNYLKFYEAIKHDYPDIQIISNCDGSIHQLDHPADLYDFM
;
A
#
# COMPACT_ATOMS: atom_id res chain seq x y z
N MET A 1 66.35 -26.98 -66.43
CA MET A 1 67.09 -28.21 -66.80
C MET A 1 66.04 -29.27 -67.11
N ILE A 2 65.83 -29.58 -68.40
CA ILE A 2 65.34 -30.87 -68.95
C ILE A 2 63.99 -31.37 -68.36
N ALA A 3 62.84 -31.10 -68.97
CA ALA A 3 62.24 -31.84 -70.10
C ALA A 3 62.05 -33.36 -69.84
N GLN A 4 60.80 -33.82 -69.75
CA GLN A 4 60.18 -34.75 -70.73
C GLN A 4 59.05 -35.59 -70.12
N ASN A 5 57.91 -35.55 -70.85
CA ASN A 5 56.99 -36.65 -71.19
C ASN A 5 56.28 -37.35 -70.00
N ILE A 6 54.97 -37.59 -70.02
CA ILE A 6 54.21 -38.26 -71.08
C ILE A 6 52.74 -37.81 -70.97
N LEU A 7 52.20 -37.32 -72.09
CA LEU A 7 50.77 -37.25 -72.34
C LEU A 7 50.42 -38.51 -73.15
N ALA A 8 49.50 -39.33 -72.63
CA ALA A 8 48.54 -40.17 -73.35
C ALA A 8 48.31 -41.49 -72.61
N THR A 9 47.17 -41.59 -71.93
CA THR A 9 46.26 -42.75 -71.88
C THR A 9 45.18 -42.49 -70.82
N MET A 10 44.28 -41.53 -71.07
CA MET A 10 42.99 -41.58 -70.36
C MET A 10 42.20 -42.73 -70.97
N SER A 11 42.14 -43.84 -70.26
CA SER A 11 41.36 -44.99 -70.65
C SER A 11 39.87 -44.62 -70.70
N PHE A 12 39.11 -45.32 -71.53
CA PHE A 12 37.65 -45.29 -71.56
C PHE A 12 37.02 -45.43 -70.16
N SER A 13 37.75 -45.99 -69.19
CA SER A 13 37.32 -46.12 -67.80
C SER A 13 37.25 -44.78 -67.05
N HIS A 14 38.06 -43.78 -67.40
CA HIS A 14 38.06 -42.45 -66.76
C HIS A 14 36.90 -41.57 -67.24
N MET A 15 36.50 -41.67 -68.51
CA MET A 15 35.28 -41.01 -69.01
C MET A 15 34.02 -41.65 -68.43
N PHE A 16 33.99 -42.98 -68.28
CA PHE A 16 32.86 -43.71 -67.73
C PHE A 16 32.67 -43.44 -66.23
N THR A 17 33.77 -43.34 -65.47
CA THR A 17 33.72 -42.96 -64.05
C THR A 17 33.32 -41.50 -63.85
N ALA A 18 33.78 -40.57 -64.68
CA ALA A 18 33.33 -39.18 -64.61
C ALA A 18 31.83 -39.03 -64.95
N PHE A 19 31.31 -39.81 -65.91
CA PHE A 19 29.89 -39.82 -66.25
C PHE A 19 29.03 -40.44 -65.14
N LEU A 20 29.48 -41.55 -64.52
CA LEU A 20 28.85 -42.15 -63.34
C LEU A 20 28.88 -41.21 -62.13
N PHE A 21 29.97 -40.48 -61.91
CA PHE A 21 30.06 -39.50 -60.82
C PHE A 21 29.11 -38.32 -61.06
N SER A 22 29.00 -37.83 -62.30
CA SER A 22 28.03 -36.78 -62.64
C SER A 22 26.58 -37.27 -62.52
N LEU A 23 26.28 -38.53 -62.86
CA LEU A 23 24.94 -39.11 -62.71
C LEU A 23 24.57 -39.30 -61.23
N ILE A 24 25.52 -39.75 -60.40
CA ILE A 24 25.35 -39.87 -58.94
C ILE A 24 25.19 -38.50 -58.30
N VAL A 25 25.98 -37.49 -58.69
CA VAL A 25 25.82 -36.13 -58.17
C VAL A 25 24.49 -35.51 -58.59
N CYS A 26 24.01 -35.74 -59.82
CA CYS A 26 22.67 -35.31 -60.24
C CYS A 26 21.54 -36.05 -59.50
N LEU A 27 21.70 -37.35 -59.19
CA LEU A 27 20.74 -38.12 -58.39
C LEU A 27 20.72 -37.67 -56.92
N VAL A 28 21.88 -37.37 -56.33
CA VAL A 28 21.99 -36.85 -54.96
C VAL A 28 21.45 -35.41 -54.86
N ILE A 29 21.63 -34.58 -55.88
CA ILE A 29 21.04 -33.22 -55.92
C ILE A 29 19.52 -33.30 -56.17
N SER A 30 19.03 -34.29 -56.91
CA SER A 30 17.59 -34.52 -57.11
C SER A 30 16.89 -35.09 -55.88
N GLU A 31 17.60 -35.83 -55.02
CA GLU A 31 17.09 -36.25 -53.70
C GLU A 31 17.15 -35.11 -52.65
N CYS A 32 17.93 -34.04 -52.90
CA CYS A 32 17.92 -32.84 -52.05
C CYS A 32 16.74 -31.88 -52.34
N HIS A 33 15.82 -32.20 -53.26
CA HIS A 33 14.69 -31.34 -53.63
C HIS A 33 13.29 -31.84 -53.25
N ALA A 34 13.18 -32.78 -52.30
CA ALA A 34 11.96 -33.05 -51.53
C ALA A 34 12.41 -33.56 -50.15
N ASP A 35 12.24 -32.88 -49.02
CA ASP A 35 11.12 -32.09 -48.55
C ASP A 35 11.60 -30.78 -47.91
N VAL A 36 11.24 -29.64 -48.51
CA VAL A 36 10.92 -28.47 -47.70
C VAL A 36 9.55 -28.75 -47.10
N ASN A 37 9.51 -29.55 -46.03
CA ASN A 37 8.33 -29.64 -45.17
C ASN A 37 8.24 -28.34 -44.36
N ALA A 38 7.88 -27.25 -45.06
CA ALA A 38 7.13 -26.19 -44.44
C ALA A 38 5.80 -26.81 -43.96
N ASN A 39 5.54 -26.71 -42.65
CA ASN A 39 4.37 -27.24 -41.92
C ASN A 39 4.43 -28.71 -41.46
N ALA A 40 5.50 -29.14 -40.79
CA ALA A 40 5.29 -30.12 -39.72
C ALA A 40 4.50 -29.42 -38.61
N SER A 41 3.17 -29.56 -38.62
CA SER A 41 2.37 -29.21 -37.44
C SER A 41 2.88 -30.07 -36.29
N HIS A 42 3.65 -29.49 -35.38
CA HIS A 42 4.05 -30.18 -34.16
C HIS A 42 2.76 -30.45 -33.37
N ILE A 43 2.25 -31.69 -33.45
CA ILE A 43 1.09 -32.11 -32.68
C ILE A 43 1.58 -32.35 -31.25
N SER A 44 1.46 -31.34 -30.40
CA SER A 44 1.65 -31.48 -28.96
C SER A 44 0.42 -32.19 -28.38
N LYS A 45 0.63 -33.36 -27.77
CA LYS A 45 -0.44 -34.13 -27.12
C LYS A 45 -0.40 -33.87 -25.61
N LEU A 46 -1.37 -33.10 -25.10
CA LEU A 46 -1.62 -32.99 -23.66
C LEU A 46 -2.46 -34.20 -23.21
N VAL A 47 -1.86 -35.08 -22.40
CA VAL A 47 -2.58 -36.20 -21.77
C VAL A 47 -2.96 -35.79 -20.34
N ILE A 48 -4.25 -35.62 -20.09
CA ILE A 48 -4.77 -35.30 -18.76
C ILE A 48 -5.10 -36.62 -18.05
N ASP A 49 -4.38 -36.95 -16.98
CA ASP A 49 -4.69 -38.10 -16.12
C ASP A 49 -5.68 -37.70 -15.03
N ALA A 50 -6.95 -38.09 -15.19
CA ALA A 50 -8.01 -37.81 -14.23
C ALA A 50 -8.21 -38.92 -13.17
N ARG A 51 -7.30 -39.90 -13.08
CA ARG A 51 -7.37 -41.00 -12.09
C ARG A 51 -6.94 -40.54 -10.69
N THR A 52 -5.95 -39.67 -10.61
CA THR A 52 -5.47 -39.09 -9.35
C THR A 52 -6.12 -37.73 -9.17
N ARG A 53 -6.93 -37.55 -8.12
CA ARG A 53 -7.63 -36.29 -7.83
C ARG A 53 -7.25 -35.84 -6.43
N ARG A 54 -6.91 -34.56 -6.29
CA ARG A 54 -6.84 -33.88 -5.00
C ARG A 54 -7.88 -32.75 -5.03
N PRO A 55 -8.67 -32.55 -3.97
CA PRO A 55 -9.54 -31.40 -3.90
C PRO A 55 -8.67 -30.13 -3.96
N ILE A 56 -9.06 -29.18 -4.80
CA ILE A 56 -8.48 -27.84 -4.78
C ILE A 56 -8.97 -27.20 -3.48
N PRO A 57 -8.07 -26.71 -2.60
CA PRO A 57 -8.49 -26.05 -1.37
C PRO A 57 -9.41 -24.86 -1.68
N ASP A 58 -10.42 -24.64 -0.85
CA ASP A 58 -11.28 -23.45 -1.00
C ASP A 58 -10.48 -22.15 -0.80
N THR A 59 -9.29 -22.21 -0.20
CA THR A 59 -8.36 -21.09 0.01
C THR A 59 -7.35 -20.91 -1.12
N PHE A 60 -7.51 -21.62 -2.25
CA PHE A 60 -6.49 -21.64 -3.31
C PHE A 60 -6.27 -20.29 -4.00
N PHE A 61 -7.33 -19.48 -4.16
CA PHE A 61 -7.23 -18.15 -4.75
C PHE A 61 -7.42 -17.08 -3.69
N GLY A 62 -6.38 -16.28 -3.46
CA GLY A 62 -6.38 -15.15 -2.54
C GLY A 62 -6.12 -13.82 -3.23
N ALA A 63 -6.19 -12.76 -2.44
CA ALA A 63 -5.67 -11.45 -2.78
C ALA A 63 -4.51 -11.10 -1.83
N PHE A 64 -3.60 -10.28 -2.32
CA PHE A 64 -2.45 -9.79 -1.58
C PHE A 64 -2.46 -8.26 -1.60
N PHE A 65 -2.17 -7.67 -0.46
CA PHE A 65 -2.09 -6.24 -0.28
C PHE A 65 -0.80 -5.87 0.45
N GLU A 66 -0.09 -4.93 -0.16
CA GLU A 66 0.97 -4.14 0.45
C GLU A 66 0.75 -2.67 0.08
N GLU A 67 1.28 -1.74 0.88
CA GLU A 67 1.23 -0.32 0.59
C GLU A 67 2.28 0.04 -0.48
N ILE A 68 1.99 -0.33 -1.73
CA ILE A 68 2.78 -0.04 -2.94
C ILE A 68 1.94 0.78 -3.92
N ASN A 69 2.55 1.70 -4.65
CA ASN A 69 1.87 2.51 -5.68
C ASN A 69 0.63 3.25 -5.16
N HIS A 70 0.62 3.67 -3.89
CA HIS A 70 -0.56 4.27 -3.24
C HIS A 70 -1.78 3.32 -3.25
N ALA A 71 -1.57 2.03 -2.99
CA ALA A 71 -2.64 1.03 -2.97
C ALA A 71 -3.61 1.21 -1.79
N GLY A 72 -3.12 1.67 -0.64
CA GLY A 72 -3.95 2.06 0.51
C GLY A 72 -4.19 3.56 0.49
N ALA A 73 -3.21 4.34 0.94
CA ALA A 73 -3.25 5.81 0.96
C ALA A 73 -3.27 6.40 -0.44
N GLY A 74 -4.39 7.01 -0.84
CA GLY A 74 -4.65 7.47 -2.22
C GLY A 74 -5.28 6.40 -3.12
N GLY A 75 -5.32 5.17 -2.65
CA GLY A 75 -5.94 4.01 -3.29
C GLY A 75 -7.18 3.58 -2.54
N LEU A 76 -7.20 2.34 -2.04
CA LEU A 76 -8.37 1.71 -1.43
C LEU A 76 -8.94 2.47 -0.22
N TRP A 77 -8.10 3.17 0.54
CA TRP A 77 -8.51 4.01 1.66
C TRP A 77 -9.05 5.36 1.15
N ALA A 78 -10.23 5.77 1.63
CA ALA A 78 -10.97 6.89 1.05
C ALA A 78 -10.56 8.29 1.55
N GLU A 79 -9.49 8.41 2.33
CA GLU A 79 -8.91 9.71 2.67
C GLU A 79 -8.49 10.43 1.39
N LEU A 80 -8.95 11.67 1.23
CA LEU A 80 -8.62 12.49 0.07
C LEU A 80 -7.38 13.36 0.34
N VAL A 81 -7.09 13.70 1.59
CA VAL A 81 -5.98 14.58 1.96
C VAL A 81 -4.68 13.79 2.06
N ASP A 82 -3.70 14.17 1.25
CA ASP A 82 -2.32 13.69 1.39
C ASP A 82 -1.57 14.53 2.44
N ASN A 83 -0.72 13.92 3.24
CA ASN A 83 -0.02 14.55 4.37
C ASN A 83 -0.98 15.33 5.30
N ARG A 84 -1.99 14.62 5.83
CA ARG A 84 -3.05 15.18 6.69
C ARG A 84 -2.58 15.69 8.05
N GLY A 85 -1.47 15.18 8.58
CA GLY A 85 -0.90 15.52 9.87
C GLY A 85 0.62 15.64 9.76
N GLY A 86 1.22 16.60 10.46
CA GLY A 86 2.62 16.94 10.25
C GLY A 86 3.55 15.77 10.58
N SER A 87 4.30 15.30 9.57
CA SER A 87 5.39 14.33 9.78
C SER A 87 6.38 14.83 10.85
N ASN A 88 7.13 13.92 11.48
CA ASN A 88 8.20 14.28 12.41
C ASN A 88 9.31 15.16 11.78
N VAL A 89 9.29 15.35 10.45
CA VAL A 89 10.18 16.25 9.73
C VAL A 89 9.60 17.67 9.75
N SER A 90 10.12 18.50 10.65
CA SER A 90 9.82 19.94 10.66
C SER A 90 10.19 20.60 9.34
N SER A 91 9.37 21.53 8.87
CA SER A 91 9.58 22.45 7.71
C SER A 91 9.11 21.97 6.34
N ASN A 92 8.49 20.80 6.21
CA ASN A 92 7.91 20.35 4.95
C ASN A 92 6.38 20.41 5.01
N ILE A 93 5.77 21.21 4.14
CA ILE A 93 4.30 21.26 3.97
C ILE A 93 3.84 20.51 2.73
N ASN A 94 4.71 19.94 1.90
CA ASN A 94 4.32 19.21 0.69
C ASN A 94 3.31 18.08 1.01
N PRO A 95 2.21 17.93 0.25
CA PRO A 95 1.86 18.63 -0.99
C PRO A 95 1.01 19.88 -0.82
N TRP A 96 0.84 20.37 0.41
CA TRP A 96 0.14 21.63 0.66
C TRP A 96 0.85 22.80 -0.03
N ILE A 97 0.06 23.59 -0.75
CA ILE A 97 0.50 24.83 -1.39
C ILE A 97 -0.15 26.04 -0.73
N ILE A 98 0.54 27.17 -0.81
CA ILE A 98 0.08 28.43 -0.22
C ILE A 98 -0.84 29.14 -1.23
N ILE A 99 -2.01 29.59 -0.77
CA ILE A 99 -2.92 30.45 -1.51
C ILE A 99 -2.67 31.90 -1.09
N GLY A 100 -2.22 32.72 -2.03
CA GLY A 100 -1.86 34.12 -1.82
C GLY A 100 -0.37 34.37 -2.07
N ASP A 101 -0.01 35.65 -2.14
CA ASP A 101 1.38 36.07 -2.37
C ASP A 101 2.21 35.84 -1.10
N ASN A 102 3.23 34.98 -1.22
CA ASN A 102 4.18 34.68 -0.16
C ASN A 102 4.84 35.97 0.34
N SER A 103 4.81 36.18 1.66
CA SER A 103 5.44 37.28 2.42
C SER A 103 4.65 38.60 2.52
N SER A 104 3.73 38.92 1.59
CA SER A 104 2.91 40.13 1.67
C SER A 104 1.53 39.88 2.27
N SER A 105 0.95 38.71 1.97
CA SER A 105 -0.43 38.38 2.32
C SER A 105 -0.52 37.32 3.42
N ILE A 106 0.30 36.28 3.34
CA ILE A 106 0.38 35.17 4.29
C ILE A 106 1.82 34.66 4.40
N ILE A 107 2.17 34.16 5.60
CA ILE A 107 3.36 33.34 5.84
C ILE A 107 2.89 32.00 6.39
N VAL A 108 3.29 30.90 5.76
CA VAL A 108 2.99 29.54 6.21
C VAL A 108 4.29 28.86 6.65
N SER A 109 4.24 28.20 7.80
CA SER A 109 5.35 27.44 8.39
C SER A 109 4.82 26.25 9.17
N THR A 110 5.71 25.44 9.74
CA THR A 110 5.35 24.37 10.67
C THR A 110 6.09 24.54 11.99
N ASP A 111 5.46 24.24 13.11
CA ASP A 111 6.10 24.23 14.42
C ASP A 111 5.61 23.04 15.28
N ARG A 112 6.29 22.78 16.40
CA ARG A 112 5.98 21.64 17.29
C ARG A 112 4.89 22.00 18.33
N SER A 113 3.78 22.57 17.87
CA SER A 113 2.71 23.04 18.77
C SER A 113 1.46 22.18 18.81
N SER A 114 1.43 21.06 18.07
CA SER A 114 0.30 20.13 18.07
C SER A 114 -0.07 19.64 19.48
N CYS A 115 -1.36 19.35 19.68
CA CYS A 115 -1.87 18.68 20.88
C CYS A 115 -1.67 17.17 20.88
N PHE A 116 -1.39 16.54 19.75
CA PHE A 116 -1.29 15.08 19.65
C PHE A 116 0.08 14.59 20.13
N GLU A 117 0.12 13.43 20.78
CA GLU A 117 1.39 12.94 21.34
C GLU A 117 2.29 12.35 20.26
N CYS A 118 1.70 11.58 19.35
CA CYS A 118 2.42 10.92 18.27
C CYS A 118 2.66 11.85 17.06
N ASN A 119 1.91 12.94 16.94
CA ASN A 119 1.97 13.89 15.84
C ASN A 119 2.26 15.30 16.36
N LYS A 120 3.53 15.64 16.60
CA LYS A 120 3.87 16.90 17.28
C LYS A 120 3.88 18.15 16.39
N VAL A 121 3.84 17.99 15.07
CA VAL A 121 4.03 19.09 14.11
C VAL A 121 2.68 19.60 13.62
N ALA A 122 2.45 20.92 13.74
CA ALA A 122 1.27 21.60 13.24
C ALA A 122 1.64 22.67 12.20
N LEU A 123 0.73 22.93 11.26
CA LEU A 123 0.87 24.01 10.28
C LEU A 123 0.47 25.33 10.93
N ARG A 124 1.31 26.35 10.79
CA ARG A 124 1.07 27.71 11.26
C ARG A 124 0.92 28.66 10.08
N SER A 125 -0.16 29.42 10.07
CA SER A 125 -0.47 30.47 9.11
C SER A 125 -0.54 31.83 9.79
N ASP A 126 0.37 32.74 9.44
CA ASP A 126 0.35 34.14 9.83
C ASP A 126 -0.27 34.97 8.69
N VAL A 127 -1.54 35.35 8.84
CA VAL A 127 -2.31 36.10 7.84
C VAL A 127 -2.10 37.60 8.07
N LEU A 128 -1.32 38.22 7.19
CA LEU A 128 -0.81 39.57 7.34
C LEU A 128 -1.68 40.60 6.61
N CYS A 129 -1.95 40.34 5.32
CA CYS A 129 -2.59 41.26 4.38
C CYS A 129 -2.11 42.71 4.56
N GLN A 130 -0.79 42.94 4.47
CA GLN A 130 -0.12 44.17 4.93
C GLN A 130 -0.77 45.47 4.42
N GLY A 131 -1.44 46.20 5.32
CA GLY A 131 -1.98 47.55 5.04
C GLY A 131 -3.22 47.63 4.12
N GLN A 132 -3.70 46.50 3.58
CA GLN A 132 -4.87 46.44 2.70
C GLN A 132 -5.83 45.29 3.11
N SER A 133 -7.02 45.24 2.51
CA SER A 133 -7.89 44.06 2.60
C SER A 133 -7.20 42.86 1.94
N CYS A 134 -7.41 41.66 2.48
CA CYS A 134 -6.94 40.44 1.83
C CYS A 134 -7.55 40.32 0.41
N PRO A 135 -6.87 39.63 -0.53
CA PRO A 135 -7.38 39.38 -1.87
C PRO A 135 -8.81 38.79 -1.87
N LEU A 136 -9.55 39.03 -2.96
CA LEU A 136 -10.84 38.39 -3.18
C LEU A 136 -10.67 36.87 -3.19
N GLY A 137 -11.44 36.17 -2.35
CA GLY A 137 -11.29 34.72 -2.11
C GLY A 137 -10.43 34.36 -0.89
N GLY A 138 -9.73 35.33 -0.30
CA GLY A 138 -8.89 35.14 0.89
C GLY A 138 -7.52 34.56 0.58
N VAL A 139 -6.78 34.23 1.64
CA VAL A 139 -5.46 33.58 1.61
C VAL A 139 -5.48 32.36 2.52
N GLY A 140 -4.59 31.40 2.31
CA GLY A 140 -4.58 30.17 3.08
C GLY A 140 -3.74 29.06 2.46
N ILE A 141 -4.27 27.84 2.51
CA ILE A 141 -3.59 26.64 2.03
C ILE A 141 -4.51 25.78 1.16
N SER A 142 -3.92 25.03 0.23
CA SER A 142 -4.60 24.06 -0.64
C SER A 142 -3.89 22.72 -0.60
N ASN A 143 -4.63 21.62 -0.49
CA ASN A 143 -4.12 20.26 -0.63
C ASN A 143 -4.68 19.65 -1.93
N PRO A 144 -3.84 19.20 -2.87
CA PRO A 144 -4.29 18.58 -4.11
C PRO A 144 -4.78 17.13 -3.93
N GLY A 145 -4.61 16.54 -2.74
CA GLY A 145 -4.78 15.11 -2.51
C GLY A 145 -3.78 14.29 -3.31
N PHE A 146 -4.17 13.06 -3.63
CA PHE A 146 -3.38 12.13 -4.41
C PHE A 146 -3.58 12.37 -5.92
N TRP A 147 -2.83 13.34 -6.47
CA TRP A 147 -2.91 13.79 -7.89
C TRP A 147 -4.30 14.31 -8.31
N GLY A 148 -5.03 14.90 -7.37
CA GLY A 148 -6.38 15.42 -7.58
C GLY A 148 -7.42 14.68 -6.73
N MET A 149 -8.40 15.43 -6.22
CA MET A 149 -9.54 14.87 -5.49
C MET A 149 -10.71 14.65 -6.44
N ASN A 150 -11.25 13.43 -6.46
CA ASN A 150 -12.47 13.12 -7.21
C ASN A 150 -13.72 13.61 -6.46
N ILE A 151 -14.20 14.79 -6.84
CA ILE A 151 -15.40 15.40 -6.26
C ILE A 151 -16.57 15.23 -7.23
N GLU A 152 -17.66 14.63 -6.76
CA GLU A 152 -18.82 14.28 -7.59
C GLU A 152 -20.08 15.00 -7.10
N GLN A 153 -20.84 15.56 -8.05
CA GLN A 153 -22.07 16.28 -7.76
C GLN A 153 -23.05 15.44 -6.90
N GLY A 154 -23.60 16.06 -5.86
CA GLY A 154 -24.54 15.45 -4.93
C GLY A 154 -23.90 14.56 -3.85
N LYS A 155 -22.61 14.20 -3.99
CA LYS A 155 -21.90 13.50 -2.92
C LYS A 155 -21.56 14.44 -1.78
N LYS A 156 -21.43 13.85 -0.60
CA LYS A 156 -21.14 14.54 0.66
C LYS A 156 -19.81 14.09 1.20
N TYR A 157 -19.03 15.04 1.66
CA TYR A 157 -17.68 14.85 2.15
C TYR A 157 -17.59 15.43 3.55
N LYS A 158 -17.12 14.63 4.50
CA LYS A 158 -16.84 15.08 5.86
C LYS A 158 -15.42 15.63 5.89
N VAL A 159 -15.29 16.90 6.27
CA VAL A 159 -14.00 17.53 6.51
C VAL A 159 -13.82 17.74 8.00
N VAL A 160 -12.73 17.22 8.54
CA VAL A 160 -12.33 17.34 9.95
C VAL A 160 -10.97 17.99 10.01
N PHE A 161 -10.79 18.92 10.94
CA PHE A 161 -9.47 19.49 11.23
C PHE A 161 -9.42 20.00 12.66
N TYR A 162 -8.22 20.09 13.22
CA TYR A 162 -7.99 20.73 14.50
C TYR A 162 -7.46 22.13 14.28
N VAL A 163 -7.95 23.09 15.08
CA VAL A 163 -7.56 24.50 14.96
C VAL A 163 -7.20 25.09 16.31
N ARG A 164 -6.19 25.96 16.31
CA ARG A 164 -5.87 26.88 17.39
C ARG A 164 -5.60 28.26 16.80
N SER A 165 -5.97 29.34 17.49
CA SER A 165 -5.73 30.71 17.01
C SER A 165 -5.51 31.70 18.14
N LEU A 166 -4.77 32.78 17.85
CA LEU A 166 -4.61 33.92 18.77
C LEU A 166 -5.83 34.88 18.76
N GLY A 167 -6.77 34.70 17.83
CA GLY A 167 -7.94 35.56 17.69
C GLY A 167 -9.15 34.82 17.11
N PRO A 168 -10.26 35.54 16.82
CA PRO A 168 -11.40 34.97 16.13
C PRO A 168 -11.02 34.46 14.74
N ILE A 169 -11.53 33.30 14.37
CA ILE A 169 -11.35 32.73 13.04
C ILE A 169 -12.63 32.87 12.22
N ASN A 170 -12.48 33.00 10.91
CA ASN A 170 -13.52 32.79 9.92
C ASN A 170 -12.86 32.10 8.71
N LEU A 171 -12.85 30.77 8.75
CA LEU A 171 -12.20 29.93 7.74
C LEU A 171 -13.24 29.48 6.72
N GLN A 172 -12.96 29.70 5.44
CA GLN A 172 -13.70 29.07 4.37
C GLN A 172 -13.03 27.75 4.01
N VAL A 173 -13.79 26.67 4.13
CA VAL A 173 -13.39 25.33 3.68
C VAL A 173 -14.10 25.04 2.37
N SER A 174 -13.37 24.67 1.32
CA SER A 174 -13.95 24.46 0.00
C SER A 174 -13.23 23.41 -0.83
N PHE A 175 -13.97 22.74 -1.71
CA PHE A 175 -13.41 22.00 -2.84
C PHE A 175 -13.44 22.88 -4.10
N ILE A 176 -12.29 23.01 -4.75
CA ILE A 176 -12.11 23.81 -5.96
C ILE A 176 -11.53 22.91 -7.06
N GLY A 177 -12.06 22.98 -8.28
CA GLY A 177 -11.45 22.32 -9.45
C GLY A 177 -10.09 22.95 -9.75
N SER A 178 -9.03 22.14 -9.80
CA SER A 178 -7.65 22.60 -9.96
C SER A 178 -7.37 23.07 -11.40
N ASP A 179 -8.13 22.57 -12.36
CA ASP A 179 -8.04 22.86 -13.80
C ASP A 179 -8.91 24.04 -14.24
N ASP A 180 -10.08 24.23 -13.61
CA ASP A 180 -11.07 25.24 -14.01
C ASP A 180 -11.30 26.36 -12.96
N GLY A 181 -10.81 26.19 -11.73
CA GLY A 181 -11.02 27.13 -10.61
C GLY A 181 -12.45 27.16 -10.09
N VAL A 182 -13.31 26.23 -10.51
CA VAL A 182 -14.73 26.20 -10.13
C VAL A 182 -14.87 25.72 -8.69
N LYS A 183 -15.61 26.48 -7.89
CA LYS A 183 -15.94 26.12 -6.52
C LYS A 183 -17.09 25.11 -6.49
N LEU A 184 -16.77 23.87 -6.16
CA LEU A 184 -17.71 22.75 -6.18
C LEU A 184 -18.50 22.67 -4.88
N ALA A 185 -17.87 22.96 -3.75
CA ALA A 185 -18.52 23.03 -2.45
C ALA A 185 -17.79 24.04 -1.57
N SER A 186 -18.50 24.70 -0.65
CA SER A 186 -17.86 25.54 0.35
C SER A 186 -18.74 25.79 1.56
N THR A 187 -18.11 26.00 2.70
CA THR A 187 -18.75 26.47 3.93
C THR A 187 -17.81 27.35 4.73
N ASN A 188 -18.36 28.22 5.58
CA ASN A 188 -17.57 29.07 6.48
C ASN A 188 -17.68 28.53 7.90
N ILE A 189 -16.54 28.38 8.57
CA ILE A 189 -16.43 27.98 9.97
C ILE A 189 -15.90 29.19 10.76
N SER A 190 -16.75 29.74 11.61
CA SER A 190 -16.40 30.86 12.48
C SER A 190 -16.37 30.40 13.94
N ALA A 191 -15.31 30.77 14.66
CA ALA A 191 -15.16 30.47 16.09
C ALA A 191 -14.31 31.54 16.78
N PHE A 192 -14.49 31.70 18.09
CA PHE A 192 -13.83 32.75 18.88
C PHE A 192 -13.65 32.33 20.34
N GLY A 193 -12.79 33.06 21.06
CA GLY A 193 -12.56 32.84 22.49
C GLY A 193 -12.04 31.44 22.80
N VAL A 194 -12.59 30.80 23.84
CA VAL A 194 -12.14 29.49 24.33
C VAL A 194 -12.23 28.37 23.28
N ASN A 195 -13.07 28.54 22.25
CA ASN A 195 -13.26 27.55 21.18
C ASN A 195 -12.11 27.53 20.16
N VAL A 196 -11.13 28.44 20.28
CA VAL A 196 -9.95 28.50 19.40
C VAL A 196 -8.66 28.85 20.12
N THR A 197 -8.69 29.42 21.33
CA THR A 197 -7.45 29.68 22.08
C THR A 197 -6.76 28.40 22.56
N LYS A 198 -7.50 27.29 22.64
CA LYS A 198 -6.99 25.92 22.76
C LYS A 198 -7.30 25.15 21.48
N TRP A 199 -6.51 24.10 21.23
CA TRP A 199 -6.78 23.16 20.15
C TRP A 199 -8.21 22.62 20.25
N SER A 200 -8.96 22.79 19.16
CA SER A 200 -10.37 22.44 19.09
C SER A 200 -10.63 21.72 17.77
N ARG A 201 -11.35 20.60 17.85
CA ARG A 201 -11.78 19.84 16.69
C ARG A 201 -12.91 20.58 15.97
N MET A 202 -12.75 20.80 14.68
CA MET A 202 -13.74 21.36 13.78
C MET A 202 -14.21 20.28 12.83
N GLU A 203 -15.51 20.26 12.52
CA GLU A 203 -16.10 19.32 11.58
C GLU A 203 -17.15 20.03 10.73
N THR A 204 -17.20 19.68 9.46
CA THR A 204 -18.25 20.11 8.55
C THR A 204 -18.52 19.07 7.48
N ILE A 205 -19.71 19.14 6.88
CA ILE A 205 -20.10 18.31 5.73
C ILE A 205 -20.27 19.25 4.54
N LEU A 206 -19.51 18.97 3.48
CA LEU A 206 -19.61 19.65 2.20
C LEU A 206 -20.40 18.77 1.22
N GLU A 207 -21.50 19.31 0.69
CA GLU A 207 -22.23 18.70 -0.44
C GLU A 207 -21.74 19.36 -1.74
N ALA A 208 -21.34 18.54 -2.70
CA ALA A 208 -20.79 19.03 -3.97
C ALA A 208 -21.90 19.44 -4.95
N ASN A 209 -21.77 20.65 -5.49
CA ASN A 209 -22.71 21.25 -6.45
C ASN A 209 -22.33 20.96 -7.91
N GLY A 210 -21.21 20.30 -8.15
CA GLY A 210 -20.70 19.92 -9.47
C GLY A 210 -19.71 18.76 -9.36
N THR A 211 -19.32 18.20 -10.51
CA THR A 211 -18.33 17.13 -10.59
C THR A 211 -17.04 17.65 -11.19
N ASN A 212 -15.91 17.35 -10.56
CA ASN A 212 -14.58 17.56 -11.10
C ASN A 212 -13.64 16.49 -10.53
N HIS A 213 -12.94 15.78 -11.41
CA HIS A 213 -12.07 14.65 -11.06
C HIS A 213 -10.64 15.07 -10.66
N ASN A 214 -10.34 16.36 -10.72
CA ASN A 214 -9.06 16.97 -10.40
C ASN A 214 -9.28 18.20 -9.51
N SER A 215 -9.76 17.98 -8.29
CA SER A 215 -10.04 19.07 -7.33
C SER A 215 -8.98 19.16 -6.23
N SER A 216 -8.99 20.26 -5.48
CA SER A 216 -8.21 20.45 -4.26
C SER A 216 -9.09 20.87 -3.09
N LEU A 217 -8.69 20.49 -1.86
CA LEU A 217 -9.25 21.01 -0.62
C LEU A 217 -8.54 22.31 -0.27
N GLN A 218 -9.28 23.41 -0.12
CA GLN A 218 -8.75 24.71 0.28
C GLN A 218 -9.31 25.14 1.63
N ILE A 219 -8.45 25.69 2.48
CA ILE A 219 -8.81 26.36 3.72
C ILE A 219 -8.26 27.78 3.65
N THR A 220 -9.15 28.77 3.47
CA THR A 220 -8.79 30.18 3.30
C THR A 220 -9.46 31.08 4.33
N THR A 221 -8.94 32.30 4.49
CA THR A 221 -9.52 33.33 5.34
C THR A 221 -9.19 34.72 4.81
N SER A 222 -10.05 35.69 5.12
CA SER A 222 -9.76 37.12 4.94
C SER A 222 -9.52 37.84 6.28
N ASN A 223 -9.62 37.10 7.40
CA ASN A 223 -9.33 37.64 8.72
C ASN A 223 -7.82 37.59 8.97
N ARG A 224 -7.24 38.74 9.31
CA ARG A 224 -5.86 38.82 9.78
C ARG A 224 -5.71 38.13 11.13
N GLY A 225 -4.57 37.48 11.35
CA GLY A 225 -4.28 36.79 12.60
C GLY A 225 -3.35 35.61 12.41
N VAL A 226 -3.13 34.87 13.49
CA VAL A 226 -2.32 33.64 13.50
C VAL A 226 -3.23 32.46 13.75
N VAL A 227 -3.19 31.48 12.86
CA VAL A 227 -4.00 30.26 12.91
C VAL A 227 -3.07 29.06 12.78
N TRP A 228 -3.23 28.09 13.67
CA TRP A 228 -2.63 26.76 13.53
C TRP A 228 -3.70 25.78 13.08
N LEU A 229 -3.31 24.91 12.16
CA LEU A 229 -4.11 23.81 11.62
C LEU A 229 -3.36 22.50 11.82
N ASP A 230 -4.09 21.45 12.13
CA ASP A 230 -3.53 20.11 12.31
C ASP A 230 -4.57 19.03 12.02
N GLN A 231 -4.11 17.81 11.73
CA GLN A 231 -4.93 16.63 11.46
C GLN A 231 -6.12 16.95 10.54
N VAL A 232 -5.83 17.41 9.33
CA VAL A 232 -6.84 17.79 8.34
C VAL A 232 -7.23 16.58 7.49
N SER A 233 -8.45 16.09 7.63
CA SER A 233 -8.99 14.95 6.88
C SER A 233 -10.18 15.38 6.03
N ALA A 234 -10.33 14.77 4.85
CA ALA A 234 -11.53 14.87 4.04
C ALA A 234 -11.89 13.50 3.47
N MET A 235 -13.02 12.94 3.91
CA MET A 235 -13.50 11.62 3.44
C MET A 235 -14.90 11.72 2.87
N PRO A 236 -15.22 10.98 1.78
CA PRO A 236 -16.60 10.77 1.35
C PRO A 236 -17.44 10.14 2.48
N LEU A 237 -18.72 10.49 2.58
CA LEU A 237 -19.63 9.86 3.54
C LEU A 237 -20.13 8.48 3.08
N ASP A 238 -20.07 8.19 1.79
CA ASP A 238 -20.55 6.98 1.13
C ASP A 238 -19.44 5.93 0.92
N THR A 239 -18.48 5.87 1.84
CA THR A 239 -17.49 4.79 1.87
C THR A 239 -18.19 3.43 2.04
N TYR A 240 -17.55 2.37 1.58
CA TYR A 240 -18.13 1.03 1.61
C TYR A 240 -18.55 0.66 3.04
N LYS A 241 -19.85 0.47 3.26
CA LYS A 241 -20.50 0.24 4.57
C LYS A 241 -20.20 1.28 5.67
N GLY A 242 -19.57 2.41 5.34
CA GLY A 242 -19.03 3.35 6.32
C GLY A 242 -17.69 2.91 6.95
N HIS A 243 -17.04 1.88 6.42
CA HIS A 243 -15.77 1.33 6.93
C HIS A 243 -14.53 2.06 6.38
N GLY A 244 -14.70 3.14 5.60
CA GLY A 244 -13.59 3.98 5.14
C GLY A 244 -12.97 3.58 3.79
N PHE A 245 -13.43 2.48 3.17
CA PHE A 245 -12.94 2.08 1.84
C PHE A 245 -13.66 2.79 0.70
N ARG A 246 -12.91 3.05 -0.37
CA ARG A 246 -13.46 3.47 -1.66
C ARG A 246 -14.30 2.36 -2.26
N SER A 247 -15.60 2.62 -2.44
CA SER A 247 -16.58 1.63 -2.88
C SER A 247 -16.30 1.06 -4.27
N ASP A 248 -15.74 1.85 -5.19
CA ASP A 248 -15.33 1.42 -6.53
C ASP A 248 -14.18 0.39 -6.48
N LEU A 249 -13.11 0.71 -5.74
CA LEU A 249 -11.95 -0.17 -5.59
C LEU A 249 -12.26 -1.41 -4.76
N TYR A 250 -13.05 -1.26 -3.69
CA TYR A 250 -13.55 -2.39 -2.93
C TYR A 250 -14.32 -3.37 -3.83
N GLN A 251 -15.22 -2.88 -4.69
CA GLN A 251 -16.01 -3.75 -5.56
C GLN A 251 -15.11 -4.52 -6.55
N MET A 252 -14.07 -3.87 -7.10
CA MET A 252 -13.10 -4.55 -7.96
C MET A 252 -12.38 -5.68 -7.22
N ALA A 253 -11.97 -5.45 -5.96
CA ALA A 253 -11.36 -6.49 -5.13
C ALA A 253 -12.35 -7.62 -4.79
N ALA A 254 -13.59 -7.28 -4.46
CA ALA A 254 -14.65 -8.25 -4.17
C ALA A 254 -15.01 -9.13 -5.38
N ASP A 255 -14.95 -8.58 -6.60
CA ASP A 255 -15.24 -9.30 -7.84
C ASP A 255 -14.20 -10.38 -8.16
N LEU A 256 -12.97 -10.27 -7.63
CA LEU A 256 -11.96 -11.34 -7.67
C LEU A 256 -12.37 -12.56 -6.83
N LYS A 257 -13.32 -12.38 -5.89
CA LYS A 257 -13.80 -13.40 -4.94
C LYS A 257 -12.66 -14.06 -4.17
N PRO A 258 -11.74 -13.28 -3.57
CA PRO A 258 -10.61 -13.84 -2.85
C PRO A 258 -11.10 -14.67 -1.66
N LYS A 259 -10.40 -15.76 -1.39
CA LYS A 259 -10.69 -16.66 -0.26
C LYS A 259 -9.74 -16.45 0.90
N THR A 260 -8.60 -15.83 0.62
CA THR A 260 -7.65 -15.31 1.60
C THR A 260 -7.28 -13.88 1.22
N PHE A 261 -6.92 -13.07 2.22
CA PHE A 261 -6.41 -11.72 2.03
C PHE A 261 -5.12 -11.56 2.85
N ARG A 262 -3.97 -11.53 2.17
CA ARG A 262 -2.64 -11.36 2.79
C ARG A 262 -2.31 -9.89 2.94
N PHE A 263 -2.11 -9.42 4.18
CA PHE A 263 -1.83 -8.02 4.49
C PHE A 263 -1.05 -7.88 5.82
N PRO A 264 -0.41 -6.73 6.09
CA PRO A 264 -0.06 -5.64 5.17
C PRO A 264 1.28 -5.99 4.49
N GLY A 265 1.36 -7.19 3.92
CA GLY A 265 2.62 -7.91 3.69
C GLY A 265 3.48 -7.31 2.58
N GLY A 266 4.32 -8.16 2.01
CA GLY A 266 5.40 -7.70 1.14
C GLY A 266 6.45 -6.95 1.94
N CYS A 267 7.34 -6.28 1.22
CA CYS A 267 8.44 -5.55 1.80
C CYS A 267 7.98 -4.41 2.74
N TYR A 268 6.73 -3.94 2.62
CA TYR A 268 6.16 -2.92 3.52
C TYR A 268 6.16 -3.33 5.00
N VAL A 269 5.95 -4.62 5.30
CA VAL A 269 6.00 -5.12 6.70
C VAL A 269 7.43 -5.12 7.27
N GLU A 270 8.42 -5.29 6.40
CA GLU A 270 9.85 -5.34 6.72
C GLU A 270 10.46 -3.95 6.89
N GLY A 271 10.11 -3.04 5.97
CA GLY A 271 10.85 -1.81 5.73
C GLY A 271 12.22 -2.06 5.09
N ASP A 272 12.85 -1.01 4.55
CA ASP A 272 14.25 -1.09 4.13
C ASP A 272 15.15 -1.14 5.39
N TYR A 273 14.73 -0.40 6.42
CA TYR A 273 15.29 -0.39 7.78
C TYR A 273 14.19 -0.62 8.82
N LEU A 274 14.50 -1.32 9.92
CA LEU A 274 13.52 -1.66 10.97
C LEU A 274 12.85 -0.44 11.63
N ARG A 275 13.49 0.73 11.58
CA ARG A 275 12.95 2.01 12.06
C ARG A 275 11.72 2.48 11.26
N ASN A 276 11.56 1.98 10.04
CA ASN A 276 10.51 2.31 9.08
C ASN A 276 9.60 1.11 8.78
N ALA A 277 9.80 -0.02 9.47
CA ALA A 277 8.92 -1.18 9.37
C ALA A 277 7.51 -0.85 9.86
N PHE A 278 6.49 -1.45 9.24
CA PHE A 278 5.11 -1.34 9.70
C PHE A 278 4.95 -1.82 11.15
N ARG A 279 4.33 -1.00 12.01
CA ARG A 279 4.05 -1.30 13.42
C ARG A 279 2.56 -1.28 13.69
N TRP A 280 1.94 -2.45 13.77
CA TRP A 280 0.47 -2.57 13.86
C TRP A 280 -0.14 -1.77 15.02
N LYS A 281 0.55 -1.67 16.17
CA LYS A 281 0.07 -0.93 17.35
C LYS A 281 -0.07 0.57 17.09
N ASP A 282 0.74 1.11 16.18
CA ASP A 282 0.69 2.52 15.78
C ASP A 282 -0.42 2.79 14.76
N THR A 283 -1.08 1.74 14.28
CA THR A 283 -2.13 1.80 13.25
C THR A 283 -3.54 1.54 13.79
N VAL A 284 -3.71 1.43 15.10
CA VAL A 284 -5.01 1.21 15.77
C VAL A 284 -5.35 2.37 16.70
N GLY A 285 -6.62 2.49 17.06
CA GLY A 285 -7.13 3.62 17.83
C GLY A 285 -7.48 4.84 16.95
N PRO A 286 -7.68 6.01 17.58
CA PRO A 286 -8.04 7.25 16.90
C PRO A 286 -7.02 7.63 15.82
N TRP A 287 -7.50 7.95 14.63
CA TRP A 287 -6.66 8.18 13.46
C TRP A 287 -5.75 9.41 13.64
N GLU A 288 -6.20 10.42 14.40
CA GLU A 288 -5.43 11.63 14.68
C GLU A 288 -4.19 11.39 15.57
N GLU A 289 -4.16 10.26 16.29
CA GLU A 289 -3.04 9.84 17.15
C GLU A 289 -2.11 8.82 16.46
N ARG A 290 -2.42 8.40 15.22
CA ARG A 290 -1.56 7.50 14.46
C ARG A 290 -0.37 8.29 13.92
N PRO A 291 0.88 7.95 14.24
CA PRO A 291 2.05 8.71 13.80
C PRO A 291 2.28 8.63 12.29
N GLY A 292 1.76 7.59 11.63
CA GLY A 292 2.21 7.22 10.29
C GLY A 292 3.68 6.79 10.30
N HIS A 293 4.20 6.46 9.12
CA HIS A 293 5.63 6.27 8.94
C HIS A 293 6.05 6.49 7.49
N PHE A 294 7.35 6.71 7.30
CA PHE A 294 7.94 6.76 5.96
C PHE A 294 8.13 5.34 5.45
N ASN A 295 7.37 4.98 4.41
CA ASN A 295 7.54 3.75 3.66
C ASN A 295 8.78 3.90 2.77
N ASP A 296 9.93 3.47 3.29
CA ASP A 296 11.23 3.61 2.63
C ASP A 296 11.47 2.57 1.52
N ILE A 297 10.67 1.51 1.47
CA ILE A 297 10.63 0.56 0.35
C ILE A 297 10.07 1.24 -0.89
N TRP A 298 8.92 1.92 -0.75
CA TRP A 298 8.17 2.48 -1.88
C TRP A 298 8.27 4.01 -1.99
N ASN A 299 9.04 4.65 -1.11
CA ASN A 299 9.44 6.07 -1.13
C ASN A 299 8.30 7.10 -0.98
N TYR A 300 7.33 6.85 -0.10
CA TYR A 300 6.33 7.85 0.27
C TYR A 300 5.94 7.74 1.75
N TRP A 301 5.34 8.81 2.27
CA TRP A 301 4.81 8.81 3.63
C TRP A 301 3.44 8.14 3.65
N THR A 302 3.20 7.30 4.65
CA THR A 302 1.90 6.67 4.90
C THR A 302 1.34 7.23 6.20
N ASP A 303 0.05 7.57 6.20
CA ASP A 303 -0.64 8.08 7.40
C ASP A 303 -1.15 6.97 8.32
N ASP A 304 -0.88 5.71 7.96
CA ASP A 304 -1.39 4.48 8.58
C ASP A 304 -2.91 4.52 8.85
N GLY A 305 -3.66 5.22 7.98
CA GLY A 305 -5.12 5.26 8.00
C GLY A 305 -5.72 3.91 7.64
N PHE A 306 -5.15 3.23 6.65
CA PHE A 306 -5.36 1.79 6.43
C PHE A 306 -4.41 1.01 7.36
N GLY A 307 -4.89 0.70 8.56
CA GLY A 307 -4.12 0.00 9.58
C GLY A 307 -4.49 -1.47 9.73
N TYR A 308 -4.06 -2.06 10.84
CA TYR A 308 -4.33 -3.46 11.14
C TYR A 308 -5.83 -3.76 11.30
N PHE A 309 -6.57 -2.88 11.98
CA PHE A 309 -8.02 -3.02 12.13
C PHE A 309 -8.72 -2.95 10.77
N GLU A 310 -8.35 -1.98 9.93
CA GLU A 310 -8.95 -1.80 8.62
C GLU A 310 -8.65 -3.00 7.69
N GLY A 311 -7.45 -3.59 7.75
CA GLY A 311 -7.13 -4.81 6.99
C GLY A 311 -7.92 -6.06 7.43
N LEU A 312 -8.15 -6.23 8.74
CA LEU A 312 -9.03 -7.28 9.27
C LEU A 312 -10.47 -7.05 8.84
N GLN A 313 -10.97 -5.81 8.94
CA GLN A 313 -12.32 -5.44 8.52
C GLN A 313 -12.54 -5.67 7.02
N LEU A 314 -11.56 -5.32 6.19
CA LEU A 314 -11.60 -5.55 4.74
C LEU A 314 -11.66 -7.05 4.43
N SER A 315 -10.88 -7.88 5.14
CA SER A 315 -10.90 -9.34 4.96
C SER A 315 -12.31 -9.91 5.21
N GLU A 316 -12.94 -9.51 6.32
CA GLU A 316 -14.31 -9.89 6.65
C GLU A 316 -15.31 -9.39 5.61
N ASP A 317 -15.17 -8.15 5.16
CA ASP A 317 -16.03 -7.56 4.14
C ASP A 317 -15.93 -8.27 2.79
N LEU A 318 -14.74 -8.74 2.41
CA LEU A 318 -14.51 -9.54 1.19
C LEU A 318 -15.00 -10.98 1.34
N GLY A 319 -15.35 -11.43 2.55
CA GLY A 319 -15.62 -12.84 2.84
C GLY A 319 -14.39 -13.73 2.69
N ALA A 320 -13.19 -13.16 2.92
CA ALA A 320 -11.90 -13.81 2.82
C ALA A 320 -11.30 -14.04 4.22
N PHE A 321 -10.52 -15.11 4.39
CA PHE A 321 -9.75 -15.30 5.62
C PHE A 321 -8.54 -14.35 5.63
N PRO A 322 -8.35 -13.54 6.69
CA PRO A 322 -7.13 -12.75 6.82
C PRO A 322 -5.91 -13.66 6.96
N VAL A 323 -4.86 -13.34 6.20
CA VAL A 323 -3.51 -13.87 6.38
C VAL A 323 -2.68 -12.68 6.88
N TRP A 324 -2.56 -12.57 8.20
CA TRP A 324 -1.85 -11.46 8.81
C TRP A 324 -0.34 -11.71 8.78
N VAL A 325 0.39 -10.79 8.14
CA VAL A 325 1.85 -10.77 8.07
C VAL A 325 2.38 -9.79 9.11
N PHE A 326 3.37 -10.19 9.90
CA PHE A 326 4.06 -9.30 10.83
C PHE A 326 5.57 -9.47 10.75
N ASN A 327 6.28 -8.40 11.11
CA ASN A 327 7.74 -8.33 11.05
C ASN A 327 8.39 -9.35 12.03
N SER A 328 9.29 -10.19 11.53
CA SER A 328 10.01 -11.21 12.31
C SER A 328 11.33 -10.71 12.92
N GLY A 329 11.44 -9.40 13.15
CA GLY A 329 12.69 -8.74 13.57
C GLY A 329 13.68 -8.56 12.44
N ILE A 330 13.21 -8.48 11.20
CA ILE A 330 14.06 -8.36 10.01
C ILE A 330 13.53 -7.24 9.11
N SER A 331 14.47 -6.52 8.50
CA SER A 331 14.24 -5.65 7.36
C SER A 331 15.20 -6.03 6.22
N HIS A 332 15.15 -5.31 5.10
CA HIS A 332 16.14 -5.53 4.04
C HIS A 332 17.59 -5.36 4.53
N HIS A 333 17.85 -4.45 5.47
CA HIS A 333 19.20 -4.12 5.95
C HIS A 333 19.49 -4.47 7.42
N ASP A 334 18.48 -4.72 8.24
CA ASP A 334 18.64 -4.98 9.67
C ASP A 334 18.14 -6.38 10.05
N GLU A 335 18.81 -7.03 11.00
CA GLU A 335 18.35 -8.28 11.61
C GLU A 335 18.52 -8.23 13.13
N VAL A 336 17.42 -8.39 13.86
CA VAL A 336 17.43 -8.52 15.32
C VAL A 336 17.97 -9.90 15.68
N ASN A 337 18.93 -9.93 16.60
CA ASN A 337 19.47 -11.18 17.12
C ASN A 337 18.35 -11.97 17.82
N THR A 338 18.33 -13.29 17.62
CA THR A 338 17.37 -14.18 18.27
C THR A 338 17.33 -14.06 19.80
N SER A 339 18.42 -13.65 20.46
CA SER A 339 18.40 -13.40 21.91
C SER A 339 17.51 -12.21 22.31
N ASP A 340 17.29 -11.27 21.40
CA ASP A 340 16.63 -9.98 21.64
C ASP A 340 15.26 -9.88 20.95
N ILE A 341 14.77 -10.96 20.32
CA ILE A 341 13.55 -10.96 19.51
C ILE A 341 12.24 -10.90 20.33
N SER A 342 12.31 -11.16 21.64
CA SER A 342 11.15 -11.26 22.53
C SER A 342 10.13 -10.11 22.42
N PRO A 343 10.53 -8.83 22.27
CA PRO A 343 9.56 -7.74 22.09
C PRO A 343 8.71 -7.89 20.82
N PHE A 344 9.29 -8.36 19.71
CA PHE A 344 8.55 -8.58 18.46
C PHE A 344 7.60 -9.77 18.59
N VAL A 345 8.00 -10.83 19.29
CA VAL A 345 7.12 -11.96 19.61
C VAL A 345 5.91 -11.48 20.42
N GLN A 346 6.12 -10.62 21.41
CA GLN A 346 5.01 -10.04 22.18
C GLN A 346 4.10 -9.16 21.31
N GLU A 347 4.66 -8.37 20.38
CA GLU A 347 3.84 -7.61 19.44
C GLU A 347 2.94 -8.49 18.58
N ALA A 348 3.44 -9.65 18.13
CA ALA A 348 2.61 -10.62 17.40
C ALA A 348 1.49 -11.20 18.27
N LEU A 349 1.80 -11.64 19.49
CA LEU A 349 0.79 -12.17 20.42
C LEU A 349 -0.28 -11.13 20.76
N ASP A 350 0.13 -9.89 21.00
CA ASP A 350 -0.76 -8.75 21.26
C ASP A 350 -1.68 -8.50 20.06
N GLY A 351 -1.19 -8.61 18.83
CA GLY A 351 -1.99 -8.43 17.62
C GLY A 351 -2.95 -9.60 17.37
N ILE A 352 -2.57 -10.83 17.74
CA ILE A 352 -3.50 -11.97 17.76
C ILE A 352 -4.58 -11.75 18.83
N GLU A 353 -4.22 -11.26 20.02
CA GLU A 353 -5.20 -10.91 21.06
C GLU A 353 -6.13 -9.78 20.62
N PHE A 354 -5.61 -8.77 19.91
CA PHE A 354 -6.44 -7.72 19.30
C PHE A 354 -7.49 -8.31 18.37
N ALA A 355 -7.11 -9.26 17.50
CA ALA A 355 -8.03 -9.87 16.56
C ALA A 355 -9.00 -10.86 17.23
N ARG A 356 -8.51 -11.72 18.13
CA ARG A 356 -9.24 -12.90 18.64
C ARG A 356 -9.72 -12.79 20.08
N GLY A 357 -9.15 -11.89 20.87
CA GLY A 357 -9.40 -11.74 22.30
C GLY A 357 -10.83 -11.30 22.61
N SER A 358 -11.30 -11.56 23.84
CA SER A 358 -12.61 -11.10 24.29
C SER A 358 -12.64 -9.56 24.34
N SER A 359 -13.83 -8.97 24.23
CA SER A 359 -14.01 -7.51 24.35
C SER A 359 -13.60 -6.92 25.71
N THR A 360 -13.23 -7.77 26.68
CA THR A 360 -12.76 -7.39 28.01
C THR A 360 -11.27 -7.60 28.21
N SER A 361 -10.58 -8.21 27.24
CA SER A 361 -9.13 -8.37 27.27
C SER A 361 -8.44 -7.04 26.91
N GLN A 362 -7.14 -6.93 27.11
CA GLN A 362 -6.43 -5.67 26.89
C GLN A 362 -6.62 -5.21 25.44
N TRP A 363 -6.25 -6.07 24.48
CA TRP A 363 -6.30 -5.70 23.07
C TRP A 363 -7.68 -5.92 22.43
N GLY A 364 -8.46 -6.90 22.90
CA GLY A 364 -9.83 -7.10 22.44
C GLY A 364 -10.78 -5.97 22.86
N SER A 365 -10.53 -5.30 24.01
CA SER A 365 -11.29 -4.11 24.40
C SER A 365 -11.00 -2.90 23.50
N LEU A 366 -9.76 -2.76 23.01
CA LEU A 366 -9.43 -1.73 22.01
C LEU A 366 -10.19 -2.00 20.70
N ARG A 367 -10.14 -3.22 20.17
CA ARG A 367 -10.93 -3.64 18.99
C ARG A 367 -12.43 -3.32 19.16
N ALA A 368 -12.99 -3.69 20.31
CA ALA A 368 -14.39 -3.42 20.63
C ALA A 368 -14.71 -1.92 20.66
N SER A 369 -13.82 -1.09 21.24
CA SER A 369 -13.98 0.37 21.27
C SER A 369 -13.89 1.02 19.89
N MET A 370 -13.20 0.37 18.95
CA MET A 370 -13.11 0.79 17.55
C MET A 370 -14.35 0.37 16.73
N GLY A 371 -15.35 -0.26 17.36
CA GLY A 371 -16.64 -0.58 16.75
C GLY A 371 -16.83 -2.05 16.36
N HIS A 372 -15.86 -2.94 16.64
CA HIS A 372 -15.96 -4.37 16.33
C HIS A 372 -15.78 -5.22 17.60
N PRO A 373 -16.87 -5.47 18.38
CA PRO A 373 -16.77 -6.19 19.64
C PRO A 373 -16.49 -7.68 19.47
N GLU A 374 -16.93 -8.28 18.36
CA GLU A 374 -16.74 -9.70 18.09
C GLU A 374 -15.29 -10.00 17.65
N PRO A 375 -14.74 -11.18 17.92
CA PRO A 375 -13.45 -11.59 17.37
C PRO A 375 -13.47 -11.68 15.84
N PHE A 376 -12.39 -11.26 15.19
CA PHE A 376 -12.15 -11.55 13.77
C PHE A 376 -11.76 -13.03 13.58
N ASP A 377 -12.08 -13.60 12.42
CA ASP A 377 -11.74 -14.99 12.06
C ASP A 377 -10.29 -15.14 11.58
N LEU A 378 -9.33 -14.82 12.46
CA LEU A 378 -7.89 -14.93 12.19
C LEU A 378 -7.39 -16.37 12.40
N ARG A 379 -7.27 -17.11 11.30
CA ARG A 379 -6.78 -18.50 11.29
C ARG A 379 -5.36 -18.66 10.77
N PHE A 380 -4.87 -17.68 10.02
CA PHE A 380 -3.59 -17.77 9.32
C PHE A 380 -2.72 -16.56 9.67
N VAL A 381 -1.46 -16.84 10.02
CA VAL A 381 -0.44 -15.82 10.24
C VAL A 381 0.83 -16.19 9.48
N ALA A 382 1.55 -15.19 8.99
CA ALA A 382 2.86 -15.35 8.37
C ALA A 382 3.92 -14.65 9.21
N ILE A 383 5.00 -15.37 9.53
CA ILE A 383 6.12 -14.86 10.34
C ILE A 383 7.21 -14.36 9.40
N GLY A 384 7.22 -13.04 9.16
CA GLY A 384 8.15 -12.38 8.25
C GLY A 384 7.63 -12.24 6.81
N ASN A 385 8.48 -11.72 5.95
CA ASN A 385 8.29 -11.65 4.50
C ASN A 385 9.66 -11.82 3.82
N GLU A 386 9.77 -12.72 2.85
CA GLU A 386 11.00 -13.03 2.11
C GLU A 386 12.30 -13.33 2.89
N ASP A 387 12.17 -13.64 4.18
CA ASP A 387 13.29 -13.63 5.12
C ASP A 387 14.11 -14.93 5.17
N CYS A 388 13.72 -16.00 4.48
CA CYS A 388 14.27 -17.34 4.71
C CYS A 388 15.80 -17.43 4.65
N HIS A 389 16.42 -16.63 3.79
CA HIS A 389 17.86 -16.61 3.55
C HIS A 389 18.64 -15.76 4.58
N LYS A 390 17.96 -15.03 5.46
CA LYS A 390 18.53 -14.13 6.46
C LYS A 390 19.08 -14.92 7.63
N TYR A 391 20.19 -14.45 8.20
CA TYR A 391 20.96 -15.22 9.17
C TYR A 391 20.16 -15.54 10.45
N ASN A 392 19.40 -14.57 10.96
CA ASN A 392 18.62 -14.73 12.19
C ASN A 392 17.20 -15.27 11.96
N TYR A 393 16.75 -15.47 10.71
CA TYR A 393 15.36 -15.84 10.44
C TYR A 393 14.94 -17.12 11.14
N LEU A 394 15.67 -18.22 10.95
CA LEU A 394 15.32 -19.51 11.54
C LEU A 394 15.22 -19.43 13.07
N GLY A 395 16.17 -18.74 13.71
CA GLY A 395 16.17 -18.55 15.17
C GLY A 395 14.98 -17.73 15.63
N ASN A 396 14.69 -16.61 14.94
CA ASN A 396 13.56 -15.74 15.24
C ASN A 396 12.24 -16.48 15.02
N TYR A 397 12.06 -17.12 13.86
CA TYR A 397 10.89 -17.90 13.48
C TYR A 397 10.52 -18.92 14.55
N LEU A 398 11.48 -19.69 15.06
CA LEU A 398 11.22 -20.68 16.10
C LEU A 398 10.67 -20.05 17.39
N LYS A 399 11.13 -18.83 17.77
CA LYS A 399 10.58 -18.11 18.93
C LYS A 399 9.13 -17.68 18.72
N PHE A 400 8.79 -17.17 17.55
CA PHE A 400 7.40 -16.84 17.21
C PHE A 400 6.54 -18.11 17.15
N TYR A 401 7.01 -19.15 16.47
CA TYR A 401 6.27 -20.40 16.31
C TYR A 401 5.94 -21.04 17.67
N GLU A 402 6.94 -21.17 18.55
CA GLU A 402 6.75 -21.74 19.89
C GLU A 402 5.72 -20.95 20.70
N ALA A 403 5.83 -19.62 20.71
CA ALA A 403 4.92 -18.75 21.46
C ALA A 403 3.49 -18.79 20.91
N ILE A 404 3.32 -18.66 19.59
CA ILE A 404 2.01 -18.66 18.95
C ILE A 404 1.34 -20.03 19.10
N LYS A 405 2.05 -21.14 18.90
CA LYS A 405 1.47 -22.48 19.08
C LYS A 405 1.16 -22.80 20.54
N HIS A 406 1.84 -22.17 21.50
CA HIS A 406 1.52 -22.32 22.92
C HIS A 406 0.16 -21.69 23.25
N ASP A 407 -0.05 -20.43 22.84
CA ASP A 407 -1.26 -19.67 23.20
C ASP A 407 -2.44 -19.89 22.23
N TYR A 408 -2.13 -20.14 20.97
CA TYR A 408 -3.08 -20.26 19.86
C TYR A 408 -2.77 -21.49 18.98
N PRO A 409 -2.88 -22.72 19.53
CA PRO A 409 -2.48 -23.95 18.83
C PRO A 409 -3.25 -24.22 17.54
N ASP A 410 -4.42 -23.60 17.36
CA ASP A 410 -5.28 -23.73 16.19
C ASP A 410 -4.90 -22.82 15.01
N ILE A 411 -4.09 -21.78 15.24
CA ILE A 411 -3.61 -20.89 14.17
C ILE A 411 -2.64 -21.66 13.28
N GLN A 412 -2.86 -21.56 11.97
CA GLN A 412 -1.93 -22.06 10.96
C GLN A 412 -0.85 -21.02 10.69
N ILE A 413 0.40 -21.45 10.83
CA ILE A 413 1.58 -20.61 10.67
C ILE A 413 2.20 -20.87 9.30
N ILE A 414 2.39 -19.78 8.55
CA ILE A 414 3.05 -19.75 7.26
C ILE A 414 4.52 -19.36 7.47
N SER A 415 5.44 -20.23 7.07
CA SER A 415 6.86 -19.92 6.95
C SER A 415 7.15 -19.21 5.63
N ASN A 416 8.12 -18.30 5.57
CA ASN A 416 8.57 -17.70 4.30
C ASN A 416 9.69 -18.51 3.63
N CYS A 417 10.01 -19.70 4.14
CA CYS A 417 10.93 -20.60 3.46
C CYS A 417 10.19 -21.47 2.44
N ASP A 418 10.75 -21.60 1.24
CA ASP A 418 10.18 -22.46 0.20
C ASP A 418 10.28 -23.95 0.60
N GLY A 419 9.11 -24.57 0.81
CA GLY A 419 8.96 -26.00 1.09
C GLY A 419 8.64 -26.86 -0.13
N SER A 420 8.70 -26.31 -1.35
CA SER A 420 8.25 -26.98 -2.58
C SER A 420 9.25 -28.01 -3.12
N ILE A 421 10.56 -27.74 -2.97
CA ILE A 421 11.64 -28.62 -3.45
C ILE A 421 12.20 -29.48 -2.31
N HIS A 422 12.36 -28.89 -1.13
CA HIS A 422 12.93 -29.53 0.04
C HIS A 422 11.98 -29.42 1.22
N GLN A 423 11.99 -30.43 2.09
CA GLN A 423 11.28 -30.34 3.34
C GLN A 423 11.89 -29.22 4.20
N LEU A 424 11.04 -28.37 4.77
CA LEU A 424 11.47 -27.35 5.72
C LEU A 424 12.25 -27.98 6.88
N ASP A 425 13.29 -27.30 7.33
CA ASP A 425 14.11 -27.69 8.48
C ASP A 425 13.51 -27.24 9.83
N HIS A 426 12.34 -26.61 9.80
CA HIS A 426 11.58 -26.13 10.95
C HIS A 426 10.09 -26.44 10.78
N PRO A 427 9.31 -26.45 11.88
CA PRO A 427 7.89 -26.73 11.80
C PRO A 427 7.11 -25.57 11.18
N ALA A 428 6.19 -25.87 10.27
CA ALA A 428 5.23 -24.92 9.70
C ALA A 428 3.97 -25.68 9.24
N ASP A 429 2.82 -25.01 9.22
CA ASP A 429 1.59 -25.60 8.66
C ASP A 429 1.52 -25.38 7.14
N LEU A 430 2.03 -24.22 6.71
CA LEU A 430 2.06 -23.75 5.34
C LEU A 430 3.41 -23.07 5.07
N TYR A 431 3.71 -22.84 3.80
CA TYR A 431 4.86 -22.05 3.39
C TYR A 431 4.49 -21.09 2.28
N ASP A 432 5.18 -19.95 2.27
CA ASP A 432 5.19 -19.01 1.17
C ASP A 432 6.14 -19.53 0.08
N PHE A 433 5.79 -19.25 -1.17
CA PHE A 433 6.60 -19.58 -2.33
C PHE A 433 6.99 -18.28 -3.01
N MET A 434 8.30 -18.05 -3.15
CA MET A 434 8.85 -16.84 -3.78
C MET A 434 9.75 -17.20 -4.95
#